data_AF-A0A8D9BCR0-F1
#
_entry.id   AF-A0A8D9BCR0-F1
#
_cell.length_a   1.000
_cell.length_b   1.000
_cell.length_c   1.000
_cell.angle_alpha   90.00
_cell.angle_beta   90.00
_cell.angle_gamma   90.00
#
_symmetry.space_group_name_H-M   'P 1'
#
loop_
_entity.id
_entity.type
_entity.pdbx_description
1 polymer ?
#
loop_
_entity_poly.entity_id
_entity_poly.type
_entity_poly.pdbx_seq_one_letter_code
_entity_poly.pdbx_strand_id
1 'polypeptide(L)'
;MATFDMVMVNTLGLNPKAQQNPDGQEFMHHFERVLEMGMRRMFNIHLHSDFIYRLSGLKAQTKFSANYLMNASKNSLNIIRNRRAKEIGNLRTSEKVGSADILKKNEPIKDLDQGVVIPKVVDEAPAKSFAELLMENPNYSEEDDIELISQMITIIGAGQDTTKSSNMATLILLALHPDVQDKVQEELDLILGPDPNSCPSYEDLGKLDYLEMVIKESLRLQDFFYLGLLLRTVSTVTLETDESYQQELKSSCRYTLYSV
;
A
#
# COMPACT_ATOMS: atom_id res chain seq x y z
N MET A 1 4.69 -1.58 9.78
CA MET A 1 5.51 -0.43 9.33
C MET A 1 6.40 -0.80 8.15
N ALA A 2 7.12 -1.93 8.16
CA ALA A 2 7.85 -2.42 6.98
C ALA A 2 6.99 -2.53 5.69
N THR A 3 5.75 -3.04 5.79
CA THR A 3 4.81 -3.10 4.66
C THR A 3 4.50 -1.73 4.06
N PHE A 4 4.38 -0.72 4.91
CA PHE A 4 4.08 0.65 4.47
C PHE A 4 5.25 1.23 3.65
N ASP A 5 6.48 1.04 4.14
CA ASP A 5 7.70 1.45 3.42
C ASP A 5 7.80 0.75 2.05
N MET A 6 7.52 -0.56 1.98
CA MET A 6 7.52 -1.33 0.73
C MET A 6 6.48 -0.81 -0.28
N VAL A 7 5.24 -0.58 0.16
CA VAL A 7 4.17 -0.08 -0.72
C VAL A 7 4.47 1.34 -1.19
N MET A 8 5.02 2.19 -0.33
CA MET A 8 5.49 3.54 -0.69
C MET A 8 6.61 3.50 -1.72
N VAL A 9 7.61 2.62 -1.56
CA VAL A 9 8.69 2.46 -2.55
C VAL A 9 8.15 2.04 -3.91
N ASN A 10 7.25 1.06 -3.97
CA ASN A 10 6.70 0.61 -5.25
C ASN A 10 5.77 1.65 -5.90
N THR A 11 5.00 2.39 -5.09
CA THR A 11 4.01 3.35 -5.57
C THR A 11 4.67 4.66 -6.00
N LEU A 12 5.61 5.15 -5.21
CA LEU A 12 6.19 6.49 -5.31
C LEU A 12 7.68 6.52 -5.66
N GLY A 13 8.39 5.39 -5.57
CA GLY A 13 9.85 5.38 -5.69
C GLY A 13 10.54 6.08 -4.51
N LEU A 14 9.81 6.22 -3.39
CA LEU A 14 10.24 6.93 -2.20
C LEU A 14 10.13 6.02 -0.97
N ASN A 15 11.25 5.81 -0.26
CA ASN A 15 11.27 5.12 1.03
C ASN A 15 11.24 6.13 2.20
N PRO A 16 10.13 6.30 2.94
CA PRO A 16 10.06 7.19 4.10
C PRO A 16 10.79 6.63 5.33
N LYS A 17 11.22 5.35 5.30
CA LYS A 17 11.83 4.61 6.40
C LYS A 17 11.05 4.82 7.70
N ALA A 18 9.74 4.58 7.66
CA ALA A 18 8.82 4.85 8.75
C ALA A 18 9.19 4.12 10.06
N GLN A 19 9.97 3.04 9.99
CA GLN A 19 10.49 2.36 11.19
C GLN A 19 11.65 3.12 11.88
N GLN A 20 12.42 3.90 11.13
CA GLN A 20 13.69 4.49 11.58
C GLN A 20 13.62 6.02 11.67
N ASN A 21 12.74 6.66 10.90
CA ASN A 21 12.62 8.11 10.81
C ASN A 21 11.33 8.62 11.50
N PRO A 22 11.44 9.54 12.48
CA PRO A 22 10.29 10.21 13.09
C PRO A 22 9.30 10.80 12.08
N ASP A 23 9.79 11.39 10.99
CA ASP A 23 8.93 12.02 9.98
C ASP A 23 8.08 10.99 9.22
N GLY A 24 8.65 9.81 8.96
CA GLY A 24 7.93 8.71 8.33
C GLY A 24 6.83 8.16 9.24
N GLN A 25 7.06 8.16 10.56
CA GLN A 25 6.04 7.82 11.55
C GLN A 25 4.92 8.86 11.60
N GLU A 26 5.23 10.14 11.46
CA GLU A 26 4.24 11.22 11.44
C GLU A 26 3.35 11.13 10.20
N PHE A 27 3.93 10.90 9.02
CA PHE A 27 3.15 10.65 7.79
C PHE A 27 2.19 9.47 7.97
N MET A 28 2.71 8.36 8.51
CA MET A 28 1.94 7.17 8.79
C MET A 28 0.78 7.43 9.76
N HIS A 29 1.03 8.20 10.82
CA HIS A 29 0.01 8.56 11.80
C HIS A 29 -1.14 9.35 11.17
N HIS A 30 -0.84 10.31 10.31
CA HIS A 30 -1.87 11.06 9.58
C HIS A 30 -2.63 10.18 8.58
N PHE A 31 -1.92 9.25 7.94
CA PHE A 31 -2.50 8.28 7.02
C PHE A 31 -3.52 7.36 7.69
N GLU A 32 -3.11 6.69 8.78
CA GLU A 32 -3.97 5.81 9.56
C GLU A 32 -5.20 6.57 10.11
N ARG A 33 -5.05 7.81 10.54
CA ARG A 33 -6.19 8.64 10.99
C ARG A 33 -7.21 8.91 9.90
N VAL A 34 -6.78 9.17 8.66
CA VAL A 34 -7.73 9.40 7.55
C VAL A 34 -8.50 8.11 7.25
N LEU A 35 -7.81 6.97 7.19
CA LEU A 35 -8.43 5.66 6.98
C LEU A 35 -9.38 5.28 8.10
N GLU A 36 -8.97 5.43 9.37
CA GLU A 36 -9.78 5.11 10.53
C GLU A 36 -11.07 5.93 10.55
N MET A 37 -10.99 7.23 10.24
CA MET A 37 -12.18 8.08 10.17
C MET A 37 -13.08 7.70 8.99
N GLY A 38 -12.52 7.30 7.86
CA GLY A 38 -13.27 6.72 6.74
C GLY A 38 -14.03 5.46 7.15
N MET A 39 -13.36 4.51 7.80
CA MET A 39 -13.95 3.26 8.28
C MET A 39 -15.01 3.51 9.36
N ARG A 40 -14.73 4.37 10.33
CA ARG A 40 -15.71 4.77 11.36
C ARG A 40 -16.96 5.38 10.73
N ARG A 41 -16.82 6.17 9.66
CA ARG A 41 -17.99 6.67 8.93
C ARG A 41 -18.72 5.56 8.21
N MET A 42 -18.04 4.62 7.56
CA MET A 42 -18.65 3.50 6.86
C MET A 42 -19.55 2.63 7.76
N PHE A 43 -19.13 2.38 9.00
CA PHE A 43 -19.86 1.49 9.93
C PHE A 43 -20.80 2.22 10.91
N ASN A 44 -20.64 3.53 11.11
CA ASN A 44 -21.51 4.30 12.01
C ASN A 44 -22.46 5.19 11.23
N ILE A 45 -23.72 4.75 11.11
CA ILE A 45 -24.77 5.48 10.40
C ILE A 45 -24.98 6.91 10.95
N HIS A 46 -24.73 7.13 12.24
CA HIS A 46 -24.82 8.44 12.87
C HIS A 46 -23.76 9.44 12.35
N LEU A 47 -22.61 8.96 11.88
CA LEU A 47 -21.53 9.78 11.32
C LEU A 47 -21.66 10.03 9.81
N HIS A 48 -22.72 9.48 9.17
CA HIS A 48 -23.03 9.79 7.77
C HIS A 48 -23.54 11.24 7.63
N SER A 49 -24.26 11.75 8.63
CA SER A 49 -24.73 13.13 8.62
C SER A 49 -23.57 14.11 8.80
N ASP A 50 -23.38 14.98 7.80
CA ASP A 50 -22.35 16.03 7.83
C ASP A 50 -22.50 16.99 9.00
N PHE A 51 -23.72 17.15 9.52
CA PHE A 51 -23.97 17.98 10.69
C PHE A 51 -23.36 17.37 11.95
N ILE A 52 -23.69 16.10 12.23
CA ILE A 52 -23.19 15.37 13.41
C ILE A 52 -21.67 15.19 13.31
N TYR A 53 -21.16 14.88 12.13
CA TYR A 53 -19.73 14.73 11.88
C TYR A 53 -18.94 16.04 12.05
N ARG A 54 -19.56 17.18 11.73
CA ARG A 54 -18.95 18.50 11.98
C ARG A 54 -18.94 18.83 13.47
N LEU A 55 -20.01 18.52 14.20
CA LEU A 55 -20.14 18.80 15.63
C LEU A 55 -19.21 17.97 16.51
N SER A 56 -18.86 16.75 16.09
CA SER A 56 -17.93 15.88 16.83
C SER A 56 -16.47 16.36 16.79
N GLY A 57 -16.14 17.42 16.04
CA GLY A 57 -14.77 17.89 15.82
C GLY A 57 -13.92 16.98 14.92
N LEU A 58 -14.40 15.77 14.59
CA LEU A 58 -13.73 14.79 13.75
C LEU A 58 -13.51 15.28 12.32
N LYS A 59 -14.44 16.10 11.79
CA LYS A 59 -14.29 16.72 10.46
C LYS A 59 -13.06 17.62 10.37
N ALA A 60 -12.76 18.39 11.42
CA ALA A 60 -11.60 19.28 11.43
C ALA A 60 -10.29 18.49 11.48
N GLN A 61 -10.23 17.47 12.33
CA GLN A 61 -9.06 16.59 12.44
C GLN A 61 -8.78 15.82 11.14
N THR A 62 -9.82 15.26 10.51
CA THR A 62 -9.67 14.54 9.24
C THR A 62 -9.24 15.47 8.13
N LYS A 63 -9.77 16.70 8.08
CA LYS A 63 -9.34 17.71 7.10
C LYS A 63 -7.88 18.11 7.30
N PHE A 64 -7.43 18.24 8.55
CA PHE A 64 -6.01 18.52 8.85
C PHE A 64 -5.10 17.40 8.34
N SER A 65 -5.38 16.14 8.71
CA SER A 65 -4.60 15.00 8.24
C SER A 65 -4.66 14.82 6.72
N ALA A 66 -5.81 15.03 6.09
CA ALA A 66 -5.94 14.94 4.63
C ALA A 66 -5.11 16.02 3.91
N ASN A 67 -5.11 17.26 4.43
CA ASN A 67 -4.28 18.33 3.88
C ASN A 67 -2.78 18.03 4.05
N TYR A 68 -2.39 17.49 5.20
CA TYR A 68 -1.01 17.05 5.46
C TYR A 68 -0.56 16.02 4.40
N LEU A 69 -1.36 14.97 4.20
CA LEU A 69 -1.06 13.92 3.22
C LEU A 69 -0.99 14.47 1.80
N MET A 70 -1.96 15.31 1.41
CA MET A 70 -1.99 15.93 0.08
C MET A 70 -0.72 16.76 -0.17
N ASN A 71 -0.28 17.56 0.80
CA ASN A 71 0.93 18.37 0.67
C ASN A 71 2.19 17.49 0.59
N ALA A 72 2.29 16.46 1.43
CA ALA A 72 3.40 15.51 1.40
C ALA A 72 3.47 14.74 0.07
N SER A 73 2.33 14.34 -0.49
CA SER A 73 2.25 13.67 -1.80
C SER A 73 2.62 14.61 -2.94
N LYS A 74 2.19 15.88 -2.94
CA LYS A 74 2.63 16.88 -3.94
C LYS A 74 4.14 17.09 -3.93
N ASN A 75 4.72 17.19 -2.73
CA ASN A 75 6.17 17.30 -2.58
C ASN A 75 6.89 16.05 -3.15
N SER A 76 6.30 14.86 -2.92
CA SER A 76 6.80 13.60 -3.47
C SER A 76 6.81 13.61 -5.00
N LEU A 77 5.73 14.07 -5.65
CA LEU A 77 5.68 14.18 -7.11
C LEU A 77 6.73 15.17 -7.65
N ASN A 78 6.94 16.29 -6.97
CA ASN A 78 7.96 17.26 -7.35
C ASN A 78 9.39 16.68 -7.26
N ILE A 79 9.66 15.82 -6.27
CA ILE A 79 10.93 15.10 -6.18
C ILE A 79 11.13 14.19 -7.40
N ILE A 80 10.09 13.43 -7.79
CA ILE A 80 10.12 12.54 -8.96
C ILE A 80 10.38 13.34 -10.25
N ARG A 81 9.67 14.47 -10.44
CA ARG A 81 9.90 15.36 -11.59
C ARG A 81 11.33 15.87 -11.66
N ASN A 82 11.87 16.31 -10.52
CA ASN A 82 13.23 16.82 -10.44
C ASN A 82 14.27 15.74 -10.73
N ARG A 83 14.05 14.49 -10.29
CA ARG A 83 14.88 13.33 -10.64
C ARG A 83 14.89 13.11 -12.16
N ARG A 84 13.71 13.09 -12.79
CA ARG A 84 13.57 12.93 -14.25
C ARG A 84 14.23 14.05 -15.06
N ALA A 85 14.05 15.30 -14.64
CA ALA A 85 14.68 16.44 -15.31
C ALA A 85 16.20 16.33 -15.31
N LYS A 86 16.79 15.81 -14.21
CA LYS A 86 18.23 15.53 -14.11
C LYS A 86 18.67 14.37 -15.00
N GLU A 87 17.90 13.29 -15.08
CA GLU A 87 18.19 12.16 -15.98
C GLU A 87 18.18 12.58 -17.45
N ILE A 88 17.16 13.36 -17.87
CA ILE A 88 17.06 13.92 -19.22
C ILE A 88 18.18 14.93 -19.49
N GLY A 89 18.58 15.73 -18.49
CA GLY A 89 19.72 16.64 -18.57
C GLY A 89 21.06 15.91 -18.69
N ASN A 90 21.24 14.80 -17.97
CA ASN A 90 22.45 13.97 -18.01
C ASN A 90 22.56 13.20 -19.34
N LEU A 91 21.44 12.78 -19.93
CA LEU A 91 21.39 12.22 -21.29
C LEU A 91 21.86 13.22 -22.36
N ARG A 92 21.74 14.54 -22.11
CA ARG A 92 22.27 15.60 -22.98
C ARG A 92 23.74 15.95 -22.70
N THR A 93 24.31 15.48 -21.60
CA THR A 93 25.66 15.85 -21.12
C THR A 93 26.58 14.64 -21.00
N SER A 94 26.37 13.61 -21.84
CA SER A 94 27.28 12.46 -21.94
C SER A 94 28.45 12.70 -22.92
N GLU A 95 28.90 13.94 -23.06
CA GLU A 95 30.28 14.25 -23.42
C GLU A 95 30.90 15.09 -22.30
N LYS A 96 31.77 14.42 -21.53
CA LYS A 96 32.81 14.94 -20.63
C LYS A 96 32.51 14.98 -19.11
N VAL A 97 33.05 13.94 -18.48
CA VAL A 97 33.89 13.95 -17.27
C VAL A 97 33.20 14.10 -15.90
N GLY A 98 33.42 13.07 -15.07
CA GLY A 98 34.07 13.27 -13.78
C GLY A 98 33.22 13.05 -12.54
N SER A 99 33.15 11.80 -12.09
CA SER A 99 32.74 11.39 -10.75
C SER A 99 33.50 12.16 -9.65
N ALA A 100 32.83 13.01 -8.88
CA ALA A 100 33.25 13.41 -7.52
C ALA A 100 32.26 14.29 -6.71
N ASP A 101 31.28 14.98 -7.30
CA ASP A 101 30.58 16.08 -6.60
C ASP A 101 29.14 15.82 -6.10
N ILE A 102 28.67 14.57 -6.05
CA ILE A 102 27.23 14.27 -5.83
C ILE A 102 26.78 14.35 -4.35
N LEU A 103 27.67 14.72 -3.40
CA LEU A 103 27.37 14.66 -1.95
C LEU A 103 27.04 15.99 -1.26
N LYS A 104 26.79 17.10 -1.99
CA LYS A 104 26.44 18.39 -1.36
C LYS A 104 25.33 19.15 -2.07
N LYS A 105 24.08 18.71 -1.91
CA LYS A 105 22.87 19.59 -1.88
C LYS A 105 21.60 18.79 -1.57
N ASN A 106 21.57 18.17 -0.39
CA ASN A 106 20.32 17.80 0.26
C ASN A 106 20.10 18.81 1.40
N GLU A 107 19.73 20.04 1.04
CA GLU A 107 19.15 20.94 2.04
C GLU A 107 17.65 20.62 2.16
N PRO A 108 17.10 20.53 3.38
CA PRO A 108 15.66 20.41 3.57
C PRO A 108 15.00 21.66 2.99
N ILE A 109 14.03 21.48 2.08
CA ILE A 109 13.14 22.58 1.69
C ILE A 109 12.26 22.88 2.90
N LYS A 110 12.66 23.87 3.69
CA LYS A 110 11.80 24.53 4.68
C LYS A 110 10.89 25.48 3.92
N ASP A 111 9.75 25.00 3.44
CA ASP A 111 8.66 25.92 3.16
C ASP A 111 8.11 26.41 4.50
N LEU A 112 8.48 27.64 4.82
CA LEU A 112 8.02 28.43 5.94
C LEU A 112 6.51 28.68 5.79
N ASP A 113 5.67 27.79 6.35
CA ASP A 113 4.45 28.26 7.03
C ASP A 113 3.78 27.27 7.99
N GLN A 114 4.09 25.97 8.02
CA GLN A 114 3.31 25.02 8.87
C GLN A 114 4.10 23.93 9.61
N GLY A 115 5.44 23.96 9.64
CA GLY A 115 6.22 23.05 10.48
C GLY A 115 6.09 21.56 10.09
N VAL A 116 5.73 21.26 8.84
CA VAL A 116 5.66 19.91 8.31
C VAL A 116 7.07 19.42 7.98
N VAL A 117 7.57 18.44 8.74
CA VAL A 117 8.87 17.83 8.47
C VAL A 117 8.71 16.78 7.36
N ILE A 118 9.42 17.01 6.26
CA ILE A 118 9.40 16.10 5.11
C ILE A 118 10.35 14.94 5.41
N PRO A 119 9.88 13.68 5.36
CA PRO A 119 10.75 12.53 5.62
C PRO A 119 11.95 12.52 4.69
N LYS A 120 13.14 12.26 5.25
CA LYS A 120 14.36 12.03 4.48
C LYS A 120 14.21 10.72 3.68
N VAL A 121 13.74 10.86 2.45
CA VAL A 121 13.54 9.73 1.55
C VAL A 121 14.88 9.25 1.00
N VAL A 122 15.15 7.95 1.10
CA VAL A 122 16.30 7.32 0.43
C VAL A 122 15.86 6.82 -0.94
N ASP A 123 16.63 7.19 -1.96
CA ASP A 123 16.47 6.69 -3.33
C ASP A 123 16.90 5.23 -3.38
N GLU A 124 15.93 4.33 -3.38
CA GLU A 124 16.12 2.88 -3.50
C GLU A 124 15.29 2.44 -4.71
N ALA A 125 15.72 2.79 -5.93
CA ALA A 125 15.03 2.44 -7.17
C ALA A 125 15.70 1.25 -7.87
N PRO A 126 15.30 0.00 -7.63
CA PRO A 126 15.65 -1.12 -8.49
C PRO A 126 14.81 -1.14 -9.79
N ALA A 127 13.66 -0.45 -9.84
CA ALA A 127 12.76 -0.35 -10.98
C ALA A 127 11.91 0.95 -10.95
N LYS A 128 11.27 1.31 -12.08
CA LYS A 128 10.36 2.46 -12.17
C LYS A 128 9.14 2.26 -11.27
N SER A 129 8.81 3.26 -10.45
CA SER A 129 7.63 3.26 -9.59
C SER A 129 6.33 3.45 -10.38
N PHE A 130 5.19 3.12 -9.78
CA PHE A 130 3.88 3.32 -10.40
C PHE A 130 3.63 4.79 -10.81
N ALA A 131 3.96 5.74 -9.94
CA ALA A 131 3.86 7.17 -10.24
C ALA A 131 4.74 7.57 -11.43
N GLU A 132 5.96 7.03 -11.51
CA GLU A 132 6.85 7.25 -12.64
C GLU A 132 6.26 6.67 -13.94
N LEU A 133 5.74 5.44 -13.91
CA LEU A 133 5.13 4.83 -15.09
C LEU A 133 3.93 5.65 -15.61
N LEU A 134 3.10 6.19 -14.72
CA LEU A 134 1.98 7.03 -15.11
C LEU A 134 2.42 8.36 -15.71
N MET A 135 3.43 9.01 -15.12
CA MET A 135 3.98 10.26 -15.64
C MET A 135 4.74 10.09 -16.97
N GLU A 136 5.10 8.87 -17.38
CA GLU A 136 5.69 8.59 -18.71
C GLU A 136 4.65 8.52 -19.82
N ASN A 137 3.37 8.41 -19.48
CA ASN A 137 2.32 8.39 -20.46
C ASN A 137 2.26 9.74 -21.18
N PRO A 138 2.30 9.79 -22.53
CA PRO A 138 2.23 11.03 -23.29
C PRO A 138 0.92 11.81 -23.06
N ASN A 139 -0.13 11.16 -22.55
CA ASN A 139 -1.40 11.78 -22.22
C ASN A 139 -1.46 12.35 -20.79
N TYR A 140 -0.41 12.16 -19.98
CA TYR A 140 -0.36 12.67 -18.62
C TYR A 140 -0.10 14.18 -18.62
N SER A 141 -0.89 14.91 -17.82
CA SER A 141 -0.74 16.34 -17.59
C SER A 141 -0.62 16.65 -16.09
N GLU A 142 -0.13 17.84 -15.74
CA GLU A 142 -0.10 18.28 -14.34
C GLU A 142 -1.50 18.44 -13.72
N GLU A 143 -2.54 18.55 -14.55
CA GLU A 143 -3.93 18.57 -14.09
C GLU A 143 -4.35 17.21 -13.48
N ASP A 144 -3.69 16.12 -13.88
CA ASP A 144 -3.92 14.77 -13.39
C ASP A 144 -3.24 14.48 -12.05
N ASP A 145 -2.45 15.42 -11.51
CA ASP A 145 -1.72 15.25 -10.25
C ASP A 145 -2.63 14.88 -9.08
N ILE A 146 -3.82 15.50 -9.01
CA ILE A 146 -4.78 15.26 -7.94
C ILE A 146 -5.28 13.81 -8.01
N GLU A 147 -5.57 13.33 -9.22
CA GLU A 147 -6.03 11.96 -9.44
C GLU A 147 -4.91 10.97 -9.15
N LEU A 148 -3.68 11.24 -9.63
CA LEU A 148 -2.51 10.43 -9.33
C LEU A 148 -2.30 10.29 -7.81
N ILE A 149 -2.34 11.39 -7.06
CA ILE A 149 -2.21 11.38 -5.60
C ILE A 149 -3.35 10.57 -4.95
N SER A 150 -4.58 10.74 -5.43
CA SER A 150 -5.75 10.00 -4.94
C SER A 150 -5.58 8.49 -5.11
N GLN A 151 -5.15 8.05 -6.30
CA GLN A 151 -4.89 6.64 -6.59
C GLN A 151 -3.74 6.10 -5.74
N MET A 152 -2.67 6.87 -5.56
CA MET A 152 -1.56 6.48 -4.70
C MET A 152 -1.98 6.27 -3.24
N ILE A 153 -2.72 7.22 -2.66
CA ILE A 153 -3.25 7.11 -1.29
C ILE A 153 -4.12 5.85 -1.16
N THR A 154 -4.92 5.56 -2.20
CA THR A 154 -5.78 4.37 -2.25
C THR A 154 -4.96 3.08 -2.25
N ILE A 155 -3.92 2.98 -3.09
CA ILE A 155 -3.02 1.81 -3.17
C ILE A 155 -2.31 1.59 -1.84
N ILE A 156 -1.75 2.67 -1.26
CA ILE A 156 -1.07 2.62 0.05
C ILE A 156 -2.04 2.10 1.12
N GLY A 157 -3.28 2.57 1.11
CA GLY A 157 -4.28 2.19 2.13
C GLY A 157 -4.74 0.75 2.00
N ALA A 158 -5.07 0.36 0.77
CA ALA A 158 -5.49 -1.00 0.47
C ALA A 158 -4.40 -2.02 0.79
N GLY A 159 -3.13 -1.74 0.42
CA GLY A 159 -2.02 -2.67 0.61
C GLY A 159 -1.49 -2.72 2.04
N GLN A 160 -1.61 -1.65 2.82
CA GLN A 160 -1.03 -1.61 4.15
C GLN A 160 -1.82 -2.45 5.16
N ASP A 161 -3.10 -2.14 5.38
CA ASP A 161 -3.84 -2.69 6.51
C ASP A 161 -4.24 -4.16 6.29
N THR A 162 -4.54 -4.53 5.04
CA THR A 162 -4.85 -5.90 4.66
C THR A 162 -3.62 -6.80 4.87
N THR A 163 -2.47 -6.42 4.32
CA THR A 163 -1.22 -7.20 4.46
C THR A 163 -0.72 -7.23 5.90
N LYS A 164 -0.81 -6.14 6.67
CA LYS A 164 -0.51 -6.16 8.12
C LYS A 164 -1.36 -7.21 8.83
N SER A 165 -2.67 -7.21 8.57
CA SER A 165 -3.62 -8.14 9.19
C SER A 165 -3.37 -9.58 8.78
N SER A 166 -3.06 -9.82 7.51
CA SER A 166 -2.73 -11.14 6.99
C SER A 166 -1.43 -11.69 7.57
N ASN A 167 -0.37 -10.89 7.61
CA ASN A 167 0.88 -11.31 8.22
C ASN A 167 0.70 -11.62 9.71
N MET A 168 -0.06 -10.79 10.43
CA MET A 168 -0.39 -11.03 11.83
C MET A 168 -1.13 -12.36 12.02
N ALA A 169 -2.15 -12.63 11.20
CA ALA A 169 -2.91 -13.87 11.25
C ALA A 169 -2.02 -15.10 10.97
N THR A 170 -1.20 -15.05 9.93
CA THR A 170 -0.24 -16.13 9.60
C THR A 170 0.71 -16.41 10.75
N LEU A 171 1.29 -15.37 11.37
CA LEU A 171 2.21 -15.52 12.51
C LEU A 171 1.51 -16.12 13.74
N ILE A 172 0.27 -15.72 14.01
CA ILE A 172 -0.52 -16.30 15.10
C ILE A 172 -0.80 -17.78 14.84
N LEU A 173 -1.19 -18.15 13.62
CA LEU A 173 -1.44 -19.54 13.24
C LEU A 173 -0.17 -20.39 13.37
N LEU A 174 0.98 -19.89 12.94
CA LEU A 174 2.27 -20.55 13.14
C LEU A 174 2.58 -20.77 14.63
N ALA A 175 2.38 -19.74 15.46
CA ALA A 175 2.61 -19.84 16.91
C ALA A 175 1.66 -20.85 17.61
N LEU A 176 0.47 -21.08 17.06
CA LEU A 176 -0.50 -22.07 17.56
C LEU A 176 -0.23 -23.49 17.04
N HIS A 177 0.53 -23.64 15.96
CA HIS A 177 0.87 -24.91 15.32
C HIS A 177 2.39 -25.09 15.19
N PRO A 178 3.09 -25.39 16.31
CA PRO A 178 4.55 -25.53 16.31
C PRO A 178 5.06 -26.59 15.33
N ASP A 179 4.29 -27.66 15.10
CA ASP A 179 4.62 -28.72 14.14
C ASP A 179 4.64 -28.23 12.67
N VAL A 180 3.83 -27.22 12.35
CA VAL A 180 3.83 -26.55 11.04
C VAL A 180 4.96 -25.53 10.99
N GLN A 181 5.19 -24.79 12.08
CA GLN A 181 6.28 -23.83 12.18
C GLN A 181 7.65 -24.50 12.00
N ASP A 182 7.88 -25.66 12.61
CA ASP A 182 9.13 -26.41 12.49
C ASP A 182 9.41 -26.81 11.03
N LYS A 183 8.38 -27.23 10.28
CA LYS A 183 8.51 -27.57 8.85
C LYS A 183 8.81 -26.35 7.98
N VAL A 184 8.19 -25.21 8.27
CA VAL A 184 8.51 -23.95 7.58
C VAL A 184 9.95 -23.55 7.86
N GLN A 185 10.41 -23.68 9.11
CA GLN A 185 11.79 -23.37 9.47
C GLN A 185 12.78 -24.31 8.76
N GLU A 186 12.49 -25.61 8.70
CA GLU A 186 13.30 -26.58 7.96
C GLU A 186 13.41 -26.21 6.47
N GLU A 187 12.29 -25.84 5.83
CA GLU A 187 12.28 -25.38 4.44
C GLU A 187 13.12 -24.09 4.25
N LEU A 188 12.98 -23.12 5.15
CA LEU A 188 13.75 -21.87 5.13
C LEU A 188 15.25 -22.14 5.28
N ASP A 189 15.64 -22.97 6.23
CA ASP A 189 17.05 -23.31 6.49
C ASP A 189 17.66 -24.06 5.30
N LEU A 190 16.89 -24.91 4.62
CA LEU A 190 17.32 -25.65 3.43
C LEU A 190 17.55 -24.74 2.21
N ILE A 191 16.67 -23.74 2.00
CA ILE A 191 16.69 -22.91 0.79
C ILE A 191 17.52 -21.64 0.97
N LEU A 192 17.38 -20.94 2.11
CA LEU A 192 18.03 -19.66 2.39
C LEU A 192 19.36 -19.83 3.13
N GLY A 193 19.59 -21.00 3.72
CA GLY A 193 20.78 -21.27 4.53
C GLY A 193 20.73 -20.61 5.91
N PRO A 194 21.80 -20.76 6.71
CA PRO A 194 21.81 -20.37 8.11
C PRO A 194 22.13 -18.88 8.35
N ASP A 195 22.40 -18.07 7.31
CA ASP A 195 22.72 -16.66 7.48
C ASP A 195 21.44 -15.83 7.64
N PRO A 196 21.15 -15.29 8.84
CA PRO A 196 19.95 -14.49 9.07
C PRO A 196 19.97 -13.14 8.35
N ASN A 197 21.11 -12.71 7.81
CA ASN A 197 21.24 -11.45 7.06
C ASN A 197 21.14 -11.63 5.54
N SER A 198 21.02 -12.88 5.06
CA SER A 198 20.85 -13.15 3.64
C SER A 198 19.45 -12.73 3.20
N CYS A 199 19.37 -11.80 2.24
CA CYS A 199 18.09 -11.44 1.63
C CYS A 199 17.71 -12.50 0.57
N PRO A 200 16.50 -13.09 0.62
CA PRO A 200 16.06 -14.08 -0.36
C PRO A 200 15.98 -13.47 -1.76
N SER A 201 16.45 -14.20 -2.78
CA SER A 201 16.25 -13.81 -4.17
C SER A 201 14.84 -14.19 -4.65
N TYR A 202 14.38 -13.62 -5.77
CA TYR A 202 13.10 -14.03 -6.39
C TYR A 202 13.07 -15.52 -6.76
N GLU A 203 14.21 -16.10 -7.15
CA GLU A 203 14.30 -17.52 -7.46
C GLU A 203 14.17 -18.38 -6.20
N ASP A 204 14.65 -17.90 -5.05
CA ASP A 204 14.56 -18.62 -3.79
C ASP A 204 13.13 -18.58 -3.24
N LEU A 205 12.45 -17.43 -3.37
CA LEU A 205 11.03 -17.32 -3.03
C LEU A 205 10.16 -18.31 -3.81
N GLY A 206 10.52 -18.58 -5.08
CA GLY A 206 9.83 -19.56 -5.92
C GLY A 206 10.06 -21.03 -5.56
N LYS A 207 10.95 -21.32 -4.59
CA LYS A 207 11.21 -22.68 -4.08
C LYS A 207 10.54 -22.95 -2.73
N LEU A 208 9.97 -21.93 -2.08
CA LEU A 208 9.36 -22.02 -0.74
C LEU A 208 7.91 -22.53 -0.83
N ASP A 209 7.75 -23.76 -1.33
CA ASP A 209 6.44 -24.36 -1.62
C ASP A 209 5.59 -24.56 -0.35
N TYR A 210 6.19 -24.99 0.75
CA TYR A 210 5.51 -25.26 2.01
C TYR A 210 5.05 -23.96 2.68
N LEU A 211 5.92 -22.96 2.72
CA LEU A 211 5.56 -21.62 3.20
C LEU A 211 4.43 -21.02 2.35
N GLU A 212 4.45 -21.17 1.03
CA GLU A 212 3.36 -20.72 0.17
C GLU A 212 2.03 -21.40 0.53
N MET A 213 2.04 -22.72 0.77
CA MET A 213 0.86 -23.45 1.25
C MET A 213 0.35 -22.92 2.59
N VAL A 214 1.25 -22.67 3.55
CA VAL A 214 0.88 -22.12 4.86
C VAL A 214 0.28 -20.71 4.74
N ILE A 215 0.84 -19.85 3.89
CA ILE A 215 0.29 -18.51 3.64
C ILE A 215 -1.10 -18.62 3.01
N LYS A 216 -1.29 -19.48 2.00
CA LYS A 216 -2.59 -19.70 1.36
C LYS A 216 -3.64 -20.22 2.34
N GLU A 217 -3.28 -21.16 3.20
CA GLU A 217 -4.19 -21.69 4.21
C GLU A 217 -4.52 -20.65 5.28
N SER A 218 -3.53 -19.86 5.70
CA SER A 218 -3.73 -18.74 6.63
C SER A 218 -4.72 -17.71 6.07
N LEU A 219 -4.60 -17.36 4.79
CA LEU A 219 -5.54 -16.47 4.10
C LEU A 219 -6.94 -17.09 4.00
N ARG A 220 -7.06 -18.38 3.69
CA ARG A 220 -8.35 -19.10 3.65
C ARG A 220 -9.07 -19.07 5.00
N LEU A 221 -8.33 -19.20 6.09
CA LEU A 221 -8.85 -19.12 7.46
C LEU A 221 -9.14 -17.68 7.89
N GLN A 222 -8.37 -16.71 7.40
CA GLN A 222 -8.59 -15.30 7.67
C GLN A 222 -9.95 -14.81 7.13
N ASP A 223 -10.32 -15.23 5.92
CA ASP A 223 -11.62 -14.86 5.31
C ASP A 223 -12.81 -15.32 6.17
N PHE A 224 -12.67 -16.47 6.86
CA PHE A 224 -13.69 -16.95 7.79
C PHE A 224 -13.90 -15.98 8.98
N PHE A 225 -12.86 -15.25 9.39
CA PHE A 225 -12.92 -14.30 10.50
C PHE A 225 -13.52 -12.95 10.10
N TYR A 226 -13.33 -12.48 8.85
CA TYR A 226 -13.79 -11.16 8.40
C TYR A 226 -15.14 -11.19 7.64
N LEU A 227 -15.46 -12.26 6.90
CA LEU A 227 -16.68 -12.28 6.06
C LEU A 227 -17.99 -12.56 6.82
N GLY A 228 -17.93 -12.92 8.11
CA GLY A 228 -19.12 -13.13 8.92
C GLY A 228 -20.02 -11.90 9.07
N LEU A 229 -19.53 -10.69 8.74
CA LEU A 229 -20.21 -9.42 9.06
C LEU A 229 -20.73 -8.61 7.86
N LEU A 230 -20.35 -8.90 6.61
CA LEU A 230 -20.66 -8.01 5.47
C LEU A 230 -21.09 -8.70 4.17
N LEU A 231 -21.93 -9.72 4.24
CA LEU A 231 -22.69 -10.12 3.05
C LEU A 231 -23.86 -9.15 2.82
N ARG A 232 -23.60 -8.02 2.16
CA ARG A 232 -24.65 -7.21 1.54
C ARG A 232 -24.79 -7.63 0.08
N THR A 233 -25.96 -8.17 -0.28
CA THR A 233 -26.31 -8.53 -1.65
C THR A 233 -26.25 -7.29 -2.55
N VAL A 234 -25.39 -7.31 -3.57
CA VAL A 234 -25.34 -6.26 -4.61
C VAL A 234 -25.78 -6.88 -5.92
N SER A 235 -27.06 -6.63 -6.25
CA SER A 235 -27.73 -6.76 -7.55
C SER A 235 -27.66 -8.09 -8.31
N THR A 236 -28.83 -8.52 -8.79
CA THR A 236 -29.01 -9.67 -9.68
C THR A 236 -28.37 -9.41 -11.05
N VAL A 237 -27.36 -10.19 -11.42
CA VAL A 237 -26.87 -10.27 -12.81
C VAL A 237 -27.69 -11.35 -13.51
N THR A 238 -28.42 -10.98 -14.57
CA THR A 238 -29.04 -11.93 -15.48
C THR A 238 -27.97 -12.47 -16.43
N LEU A 239 -27.56 -13.72 -16.23
CA LEU A 239 -26.73 -14.43 -17.20
C LEU A 239 -27.67 -14.91 -18.32
N GLU A 240 -27.42 -14.48 -19.56
CA GLU A 240 -28.10 -15.03 -20.72
C GLU A 240 -27.55 -16.43 -20.99
N THR A 241 -28.31 -17.46 -20.61
CA THR A 241 -28.12 -18.84 -21.07
C THR A 241 -29.37 -19.34 -21.80
N ASP A 242 -29.16 -20.30 -22.70
CA ASP A 242 -30.14 -20.88 -23.63
C ASP A 242 -31.52 -21.17 -22.98
N GLU A 243 -32.57 -20.99 -23.80
CA GLU A 243 -34.00 -20.98 -23.42
C GLU A 243 -34.50 -22.21 -22.63
N SER A 244 -33.72 -23.29 -22.55
CA SER A 244 -34.07 -24.50 -21.78
C SER A 244 -33.89 -24.36 -20.26
N TYR A 245 -33.15 -23.36 -19.77
CA TYR A 245 -32.90 -23.13 -18.33
C TYR A 245 -33.70 -21.96 -17.71
N GLN A 246 -34.58 -21.32 -18.49
CA GLN A 246 -35.31 -20.11 -18.08
C GLN A 246 -36.33 -20.33 -16.95
N GLN A 247 -36.67 -21.58 -16.62
CA GLN A 247 -37.76 -21.86 -15.68
C GLN A 247 -37.33 -22.06 -14.21
N GLU A 248 -36.02 -22.20 -13.92
CA GLU A 248 -35.53 -22.46 -12.55
C GLU A 248 -34.61 -21.38 -11.94
N LEU A 249 -34.09 -20.42 -12.71
CA LEU A 249 -33.08 -19.46 -12.21
C LEU A 249 -33.62 -18.04 -11.98
N LYS A 250 -34.74 -17.93 -11.25
CA LYS A 250 -35.12 -16.69 -10.52
C LYS A 250 -34.54 -16.64 -9.11
N SER A 251 -33.46 -17.37 -8.86
CA SER A 251 -32.77 -17.36 -7.57
C SER A 251 -31.56 -16.42 -7.63
N SER A 252 -31.48 -15.52 -6.65
CA SER A 252 -30.34 -14.64 -6.42
C SER A 252 -29.05 -15.47 -6.40
N CYS A 253 -28.20 -15.35 -7.41
CA CYS A 253 -26.87 -15.95 -7.37
C CYS A 253 -26.07 -15.33 -6.22
N ARG A 254 -25.76 -16.15 -5.22
CA ARG A 254 -24.84 -15.82 -4.15
C ARG A 254 -23.49 -16.39 -4.54
N TYR A 255 -22.51 -15.52 -4.79
CA TYR A 255 -21.12 -15.93 -4.76
C TYR A 255 -20.76 -16.17 -3.29
N THR A 256 -21.09 -17.36 -2.83
CA THR A 256 -20.61 -17.84 -1.55
C THR A 256 -19.20 -18.34 -1.82
N LEU A 257 -18.19 -17.67 -1.27
CA LEU A 257 -16.81 -18.20 -1.24
C LEU A 257 -16.70 -19.51 -0.44
N TYR A 258 -17.82 -19.97 0.12
CA TYR A 258 -17.97 -21.20 0.88
C TYR A 258 -19.17 -21.99 0.36
N SER A 259 -18.91 -23.18 -0.19
CA SER A 259 -19.88 -24.26 -0.29
C SER A 259 -19.46 -25.33 0.73
N VAL A 260 -20.30 -25.60 1.72
CA VAL A 260 -20.17 -26.79 2.57
C VAL A 260 -20.80 -27.97 1.85
#